data_AF-A0A6A4M784-F1
#
_entry.id   AF-A0A6A4M784-F1
#
_cell.length_a   1.000
_cell.length_b   1.000
_cell.length_c   1.000
_cell.angle_alpha   90.00
_cell.angle_beta   90.00
_cell.angle_gamma   90.00
#
_symmetry.space_group_name_H-M   'P 1'
#
loop_
_entity.id
_entity.type
_entity.pdbx_description
1 polymer ?
#
loop_
_entity_poly.entity_id
_entity_poly.type
_entity_poly.pdbx_seq_one_letter_code
_entity_poly.pdbx_strand_id
1 'polypeptide(L)'
;MVGNAVTDNYYDNLGTVTYWWSHAMISDRTYHQLISTCDFTQQKESNQCETTYSYAMDQEFGNIDQQISGYDPCTEKYAEAYYNRPDVQKALHANTTKIPFM
;
A
#
# COMPACT_ATOMS: atom_id res chain seq x y z
N MET A 1 -9.00 15.02 9.60
CA MET A 1 -9.15 13.57 9.85
C MET A 1 -8.16 12.87 8.95
N VAL A 2 -7.44 11.87 9.45
CA VAL A 2 -6.43 11.10 8.71
C VAL A 2 -6.87 9.63 8.79
N GLY A 3 -6.97 8.96 7.64
CA GLY A 3 -7.39 7.55 7.55
C GLY A 3 -6.26 6.71 6.94
N ASN A 4 -5.97 5.56 7.54
CA ASN A 4 -5.01 4.56 7.06
C ASN A 4 -3.65 5.15 6.66
N ALA A 5 -3.18 6.15 7.39
CA ALA A 5 -1.88 6.77 7.11
C ALA A 5 -0.74 5.94 7.70
N VAL A 6 0.39 5.95 7.00
CA VAL A 6 1.68 5.60 7.58
C VAL A 6 2.11 6.76 8.47
N THR A 7 2.29 6.49 9.76
CA THR A 7 2.61 7.46 10.79
C THR A 7 3.94 7.18 11.49
N ASP A 8 4.27 5.91 11.69
CA ASP A 8 5.50 5.47 12.32
C ASP A 8 5.90 4.10 11.76
N ASN A 9 7.06 4.03 11.10
CA ASN A 9 7.50 2.81 10.42
C ASN A 9 7.52 1.59 11.35
N TYR A 10 7.97 1.77 12.59
CA TYR A 10 8.09 0.65 13.53
C TYR A 10 6.73 0.06 13.87
N TYR A 11 5.79 0.89 14.30
CA TYR A 11 4.46 0.41 14.68
C TYR A 11 3.64 -0.03 13.47
N ASP A 12 3.76 0.66 12.33
CA ASP A 12 3.01 0.34 11.13
C ASP A 12 3.49 -0.98 10.50
N ASN A 13 4.81 -1.21 10.42
CA ASN A 13 5.36 -2.45 9.86
C ASN A 13 5.12 -3.64 10.79
N LEU A 14 5.37 -3.48 12.09
CA LEU A 14 5.10 -4.54 13.07
C LEU A 14 3.61 -4.88 13.11
N GLY A 15 2.74 -3.86 13.10
CA GLY A 15 1.30 -4.01 13.05
C GLY A 15 0.84 -4.77 11.80
N THR A 16 1.44 -4.47 10.64
CA THR A 16 1.16 -5.15 9.38
C THR A 16 1.50 -6.64 9.43
N VAL A 17 2.72 -6.99 9.85
CA VAL A 17 3.16 -8.40 9.95
C VAL A 17 2.35 -9.17 11.00
N THR A 18 2.00 -8.53 12.12
CA THR A 18 1.15 -9.11 13.16
C THR A 18 -0.29 -9.31 12.68
N TYR A 19 -0.84 -8.38 11.90
CA TYR A 19 -2.15 -8.50 11.27
C TYR A 19 -2.17 -9.68 10.30
N TRP A 20 -1.15 -9.81 9.45
CA TRP A 20 -0.97 -10.93 8.52
C TRP A 20 -1.03 -12.28 9.23
N TRP A 21 -0.31 -12.41 10.35
CA TRP A 21 -0.28 -13.63 11.13
C TRP A 21 -1.60 -13.91 11.84
N SER A 22 -2.16 -12.93 12.56
CA SER A 22 -3.40 -13.09 13.33
C SER A 22 -4.64 -13.36 12.46
N HIS A 23 -4.60 -13.01 11.18
CA HIS A 23 -5.67 -13.25 10.21
C HIS A 23 -5.36 -14.44 9.28
N ALA A 24 -4.41 -15.30 9.67
CA ALA A 24 -4.05 -16.53 8.98
C ALA A 24 -3.65 -16.34 7.50
N MET A 25 -3.08 -15.17 7.17
CA MET A 25 -2.50 -14.91 5.84
C MET A 25 -1.06 -15.41 5.73
N ILE A 26 -0.36 -15.56 6.86
CA ILE A 26 0.99 -16.13 6.92
C ILE A 26 1.11 -17.20 7.99
N SER A 27 2.08 -18.11 7.81
CA SER A 27 2.36 -19.18 8.77
C SER A 27 3.15 -18.69 9.99
N ASP A 28 3.04 -19.41 11.11
CA ASP A 28 3.85 -19.14 12.32
C ASP A 28 5.34 -19.08 12.00
N ARG A 29 5.82 -19.94 11.10
CA ARG A 29 7.22 -19.98 10.70
C ARG A 29 7.62 -18.67 10.02
N THR A 30 6.82 -18.21 9.06
CA THR A 30 7.05 -16.98 8.31
C THR A 30 7.00 -15.76 9.23
N TYR A 31 6.03 -15.72 10.15
CA TYR A 31 5.93 -14.66 11.16
C TYR A 31 7.19 -14.56 12.03
N HIS A 32 7.64 -15.67 12.62
CA HIS A 32 8.86 -15.66 13.44
C HIS A 32 10.10 -15.27 12.62
N GLN A 33 10.17 -15.70 11.35
CA GLN A 33 11.26 -15.34 10.47
C GLN A 33 11.28 -13.82 10.18
N LEU A 34 10.13 -13.21 9.90
CA LEU A 34 10.00 -11.76 9.70
C LEU A 34 10.40 -10.97 10.96
N ILE A 35 9.86 -11.34 12.13
CA ILE A 35 10.15 -10.66 13.41
C ILE A 35 11.64 -10.74 13.77
N SER A 36 12.32 -11.83 13.41
CA SER A 36 13.75 -12.01 13.71
C SER A 36 14.71 -11.39 12.68
N THR A 37 14.26 -11.21 11.43
CA THR A 37 15.13 -10.83 10.31
C THR A 37 15.02 -9.34 9.95
N CYS A 38 13.83 -8.75 10.14
CA CYS A 38 13.53 -7.38 9.70
C CYS A 38 13.80 -6.35 10.81
N ASP A 39 14.25 -5.15 10.41
CA ASP A 39 14.38 -4.01 11.30
C ASP A 39 13.26 -3.00 11.00
N PHE A 40 12.13 -3.19 11.67
CA PHE A 40 10.91 -2.43 11.43
C PHE A 40 11.06 -0.91 11.62
N THR A 41 12.14 -0.43 12.24
CA THR A 41 12.38 1.01 12.40
C THR A 41 12.84 1.68 11.11
N GLN A 42 13.42 0.92 10.16
CA GLN A 42 14.00 1.47 8.95
C GLN A 42 12.97 1.63 7.84
N GLN A 43 13.18 2.66 7.03
CA GLN A 43 12.37 2.90 5.84
C GLN A 43 12.79 2.00 4.66
N LYS A 44 14.02 1.47 4.70
CA LYS A 44 14.55 0.54 3.70
C LYS A 44 15.07 -0.71 4.41
N GLU A 45 14.49 -1.83 4.06
CA GLU A 45 14.82 -3.12 4.65
C GLU A 45 16.08 -3.74 4.04
N SER A 46 16.62 -4.74 4.74
CA SER A 46 17.69 -5.58 4.18
C SER A 46 17.15 -6.50 3.08
N ASN A 47 18.00 -6.87 2.11
CA ASN A 47 17.62 -7.81 1.04
C ASN A 47 17.04 -9.14 1.60
N GLN A 48 17.48 -9.55 2.79
CA GLN A 48 17.03 -10.79 3.43
C GLN A 48 15.60 -10.65 3.98
N CYS A 49 15.28 -9.50 4.56
CA CYS A 49 13.93 -9.18 4.98
C CYS A 49 12.99 -9.03 3.78
N GLU A 50 13.42 -8.30 2.73
CA GLU A 50 12.66 -8.17 1.47
C GLU A 50 12.32 -9.54 0.85
N THR A 51 13.29 -10.47 0.84
CA THR A 51 13.07 -11.84 0.34
C THR A 51 12.05 -12.61 1.19
N THR A 52 11.99 -12.35 2.50
CA THR A 52 11.01 -13.01 3.38
C THR A 52 9.62 -12.41 3.18
N TYR A 53 9.52 -11.09 2.96
CA TYR A 53 8.28 -10.42 2.58
C TYR A 53 7.73 -10.93 1.24
N SER A 54 8.57 -11.04 0.21
CA SER A 54 8.13 -11.57 -1.09
C SER A 54 7.69 -13.03 -1.00
N TYR A 55 8.38 -13.86 -0.21
CA TYR A 55 7.92 -15.23 0.05
C TYR A 55 6.51 -15.27 0.67
N ALA A 56 6.25 -14.43 1.68
CA ALA A 56 4.92 -14.34 2.28
C ALA A 56 3.86 -13.96 1.23
N MET A 57 4.11 -12.90 0.46
CA MET A 57 3.15 -12.39 -0.53
C MET A 57 2.92 -13.35 -1.70
N ASP A 58 3.98 -13.94 -2.25
CA ASP A 58 3.89 -14.76 -3.45
C ASP A 58 3.43 -16.20 -3.17
N GLN A 59 3.70 -16.71 -1.97
CA GLN A 59 3.49 -18.14 -1.64
C GLN A 59 2.40 -18.39 -0.59
N GLU A 60 2.19 -17.48 0.38
CA GLU A 60 1.23 -17.70 1.48
C GLU A 60 -0.07 -16.90 1.29
N PHE A 61 0.00 -15.65 0.83
CA PHE A 61 -1.18 -14.78 0.68
C PHE A 61 -2.16 -15.25 -0.41
N GLY A 62 -1.67 -15.94 -1.44
CA GLY A 62 -2.47 -16.29 -2.61
C GLY A 62 -2.94 -15.05 -3.38
N ASN A 63 -4.17 -15.08 -3.91
CA ASN A 63 -4.72 -14.00 -4.74
C ASN A 63 -5.56 -13.00 -3.92
N ILE A 64 -4.99 -12.50 -2.82
CA ILE A 64 -5.62 -11.49 -1.96
C ILE A 64 -5.12 -10.12 -2.39
N ASP A 65 -6.05 -9.22 -2.70
CA ASP A 65 -5.74 -7.81 -2.92
C ASP A 65 -5.48 -7.13 -1.56
N GLN A 66 -4.23 -6.77 -1.31
CA GLN A 66 -3.83 -6.05 -0.07
C GLN A 66 -4.33 -4.60 -0.07
N GLN A 67 -4.79 -4.08 -1.21
CA GLN A 67 -5.22 -2.70 -1.41
C GLN A 67 -6.72 -2.49 -1.11
N ILE A 68 -7.38 -3.40 -0.38
CA ILE A 68 -8.76 -3.25 0.11
C ILE A 68 -8.82 -2.25 1.29
N SER A 69 -8.14 -1.12 1.16
CA SER A 69 -8.21 0.01 2.08
C SER A 69 -8.91 1.18 1.38
N GLY A 70 -10.18 0.95 1.02
CA GLY A 70 -11.15 2.03 0.79
C GLY A 70 -11.31 2.59 -0.63
N TYR A 71 -10.54 2.12 -1.61
CA TYR A 71 -10.74 2.51 -3.02
C TYR A 71 -11.08 1.30 -3.86
N ASP A 72 -12.27 1.33 -4.47
CA ASP A 72 -12.60 0.38 -5.52
C ASP A 72 -11.69 0.70 -6.73
N PRO A 73 -10.83 -0.24 -7.19
CA PRO A 73 -9.96 -0.04 -8.35
C PRO A 73 -10.74 0.33 -9.62
N CYS A 74 -12.06 0.10 -9.65
CA CYS A 74 -12.94 0.56 -10.72
C CYS A 74 -13.19 2.08 -10.72
N THR A 75 -12.85 2.79 -9.63
CA THR A 75 -13.05 4.24 -9.48
C THR A 75 -11.93 5.05 -10.09
N GLU A 76 -10.70 4.55 -10.09
CA GLU A 76 -9.54 5.32 -10.57
C GLU A 76 -9.71 5.73 -12.04
N LYS A 77 -10.05 4.77 -12.90
CA LYS A 77 -10.30 5.02 -14.34
C LYS A 77 -11.45 6.01 -14.56
N TYR A 78 -12.51 5.90 -13.77
CA TYR A 78 -13.64 6.82 -13.85
C TYR A 78 -13.24 8.23 -13.39
N ALA A 79 -12.51 8.34 -12.29
CA ALA A 79 -12.00 9.59 -11.76
C ALA A 79 -11.07 10.27 -12.78
N GLU A 80 -10.11 9.53 -13.33
CA GLU A 80 -9.21 10.02 -14.37
C GLU A 80 -9.99 10.56 -15.59
N ALA A 81 -10.93 9.79 -16.12
CA ALA A 81 -11.75 10.22 -17.26
C ALA A 81 -12.59 11.46 -16.93
N TYR A 82 -13.19 11.53 -15.75
CA TYR A 82 -14.02 12.66 -15.31
C TYR A 82 -13.19 13.93 -15.10
N TYR A 83 -12.08 13.85 -14.36
CA TYR A 83 -11.21 15.00 -14.07
C TYR A 83 -10.47 15.53 -15.30
N ASN A 84 -10.26 14.69 -16.33
CA ASN A 84 -9.67 15.11 -17.60
C ASN A 84 -10.65 15.79 -18.57
N ARG A 85 -11.95 15.90 -18.23
CA ARG A 85 -12.90 16.64 -19.06
C ARG A 85 -12.62 18.16 -19.04
N PRO A 86 -12.69 18.87 -20.19
CA PRO A 86 -12.41 20.31 -20.24
C PRO A 86 -13.35 21.17 -19.39
N ASP A 87 -14.62 20.79 -19.30
CA ASP A 87 -15.61 21.50 -18.49
C ASP A 87 -15.38 21.29 -17.00
N VAL A 88 -14.97 20.09 -16.59
CA VAL A 88 -14.60 19.76 -15.21
C VAL A 88 -13.32 20.50 -14.79
N GLN A 89 -12.27 20.49 -15.62
CA GLN A 89 -11.05 21.25 -15.34
C GLN A 89 -11.33 22.75 -15.18
N LYS A 90 -12.16 23.32 -16.06
CA LYS A 90 -12.57 24.73 -15.99
C LYS A 90 -13.34 25.04 -14.70
N ALA A 91 -14.28 24.18 -14.32
CA ALA A 91 -15.08 24.34 -13.11
C ALA A 91 -14.23 24.25 -11.82
N LEU A 92 -13.21 23.40 -11.82
CA LEU A 92 -12.27 23.23 -10.70
C LEU A 92 -11.12 24.24 -10.70
N HIS A 93 -11.05 25.14 -11.70
CA HIS A 93 -9.90 26.01 -11.92
C HIS A 93 -8.56 25.25 -12.06
N ALA A 94 -8.62 24.00 -12.52
CA ALA A 94 -7.46 23.23 -12.94
C ALA A 94 -7.01 23.73 -14.32
N ASN A 95 -5.70 23.76 -14.57
CA ASN A 95 -5.13 24.20 -15.85
C ASN A 95 -5.50 25.65 -16.25
N THR A 96 -5.56 26.56 -15.27
CA THR A 96 -5.81 27.99 -15.50
C THR A 96 -4.71 28.69 -16.29
N THR A 97 -3.50 28.12 -16.31
CA THR A 97 -2.30 28.67 -16.96
C THR A 97 -1.96 28.03 -18.31
N LYS A 98 -2.72 27.02 -18.78
CA LYS A 98 -2.49 26.29 -20.05
C LYS A 98 -1.09 25.66 -20.19
N ILE A 99 -0.46 25.34 -19.07
CA ILE A 99 0.87 24.71 -19.09
C ILE A 99 0.65 23.23 -19.47
N PRO A 100 1.36 22.70 -20.48
CA PRO A 100 1.27 21.29 -20.82
C PRO A 100 1.69 20.44 -19.62
N PHE A 101 0.96 19.35 -19.38
CA PHE A 101 1.35 18.33 -18.40
C PHE A 101 2.65 17.66 -18.88
N MET A 102 3.61 17.50 -17.97
CA MET A 102 4.94 16.92 -18.22
C MET A 102 4.87 15.41 -18.43
#